data_AF-A0A0J1GF75-F1
#
_entry.id   AF-A0A0J1GF75-F1
#
_cell.length_a   1.000
_cell.length_b   1.000
_cell.length_c   1.000
_cell.angle_alpha   90.00
_cell.angle_beta   90.00
_cell.angle_gamma   90.00
#
_symmetry.space_group_name_H-M   'P 1'
#
loop_
_entity.id
_entity.type
_entity.pdbx_description
1 polymer ?
#
loop_
_entity_poly.entity_id
_entity_poly.type
_entity_poly.pdbx_seq_one_letter_code
_entity_poly.pdbx_strand_id
1 'polypeptide(L)'
;KIVGYEVYEREGGELASQLLQRTLMREQCFNQPLVLHSDNGAPMKSLTFKAKMDELGITSSYSRPRVNDDNPYVESLFRTVKYMPNW
;
A
#
# COMPACT_ATOMS: atom_id res chain seq x y z
N LYS A 1 -8.50 -9.57 2.40
CA LYS A 1 -9.34 -8.58 3.11
C LYS A 1 -8.76 -7.20 2.83
N ILE A 2 -9.57 -6.19 2.48
CA ILE A 2 -9.11 -4.79 2.45
C ILE A 2 -9.07 -4.29 3.90
N VAL A 3 -7.92 -3.79 4.35
CA VAL A 3 -7.68 -3.37 5.75
C VAL A 3 -7.81 -1.86 5.97
N GLY A 4 -7.65 -1.08 4.91
CA GLY A 4 -7.79 0.38 4.92
C GLY A 4 -7.89 0.93 3.50
N TYR A 5 -8.67 1.99 3.31
CA TYR A 5 -8.80 2.72 2.05
C TYR A 5 -9.21 4.15 2.32
N GLU A 6 -8.75 5.08 1.50
CA GLU A 6 -9.14 6.50 1.55
C GLU A 6 -9.14 7.10 0.15
N VAL A 7 -9.94 8.15 -0.02
CA VAL A 7 -10.09 8.85 -1.29
C VAL A 7 -9.69 10.31 -1.10
N TYR A 8 -8.80 10.77 -1.96
CA TYR A 8 -8.28 12.14 -1.97
C TYR A 8 -8.28 12.67 -3.40
N GLU A 9 -8.35 13.99 -3.55
CA GLU A 9 -8.30 14.65 -4.88
C GLU A 9 -6.94 14.50 -5.57
N ARG A 10 -5.88 14.22 -4.80
CA ARG A 10 -4.50 14.15 -5.27
C ARG A 10 -3.74 13.04 -4.55
N GLU A 11 -2.81 12.44 -5.26
CA GLU A 11 -1.86 11.50 -4.67
C GLU A 11 -0.77 12.25 -3.88
N GLY A 12 -0.27 11.63 -2.81
CA GLY A 12 0.77 12.22 -1.98
C GLY A 12 1.33 11.24 -0.95
N GLY A 13 2.64 11.32 -0.72
CA GLY A 13 3.35 10.50 0.25
C GLY A 13 2.82 10.67 1.68
N GLU A 14 2.52 11.90 2.07
CA GLU A 14 1.95 12.23 3.39
C GLU A 14 0.59 11.54 3.61
N LEU A 15 -0.30 11.60 2.62
CA LEU A 15 -1.62 10.97 2.67
C LEU A 15 -1.49 9.45 2.80
N ALA A 16 -0.56 8.86 2.03
CA ALA A 16 -0.25 7.43 2.13
C ALA A 16 0.30 7.05 3.52
N SER A 17 1.18 7.87 4.10
CA SER A 17 1.74 7.67 5.44
C SER A 17 0.67 7.65 6.52
N GLN A 18 -0.26 8.60 6.45
CA GLN A 18 -1.37 8.72 7.41
C GLN A 18 -2.34 7.53 7.30
N LEU A 19 -2.63 7.09 6.07
CA LEU A 19 -3.43 5.88 5.84
C LEU A 19 -2.73 4.64 6.43
N LEU A 20 -1.44 4.48 6.16
CA LEU A 20 -0.65 3.35 6.65
C LEU A 20 -0.68 3.28 8.18
N GLN A 21 -0.42 4.41 8.85
CA GLN A 21 -0.43 4.48 10.31
C GLN A 21 -1.80 4.08 10.88
N ARG A 22 -2.89 4.65 10.36
CA ARG A 22 -4.25 4.34 10.83
C ARG A 22 -4.63 2.88 10.58
N THR A 23 -4.24 2.34 9.44
CA THR A 23 -4.49 0.94 9.10
C THR A 23 -3.78 0.00 10.05
N LEU A 24 -2.51 0.26 10.34
CA LEU A 24 -1.72 -0.53 11.30
C LEU A 24 -2.33 -0.46 12.70
N MET A 25 -2.79 0.72 13.13
CA MET A 25 -3.46 0.86 14.42
C MET A 25 -4.77 0.07 14.51
N ARG A 26 -5.57 0.10 13.44
CA ARG A 26 -6.85 -0.62 13.37
C ARG A 26 -6.68 -2.14 13.39
N GLU A 27 -5.67 -2.65 12.69
CA GLU A 27 -5.39 -4.09 12.64
C GLU A 27 -4.58 -4.58 13.87
N GLN A 28 -4.19 -3.67 14.77
CA GLN A 28 -3.41 -3.94 15.98
C GLN A 28 -2.12 -4.73 15.72
N CYS A 29 -1.52 -4.58 14.54
CA CYS A 29 -0.32 -5.29 14.12
C CYS A 29 0.98 -4.56 14.50
N PHE A 30 1.05 -4.09 15.74
CA PHE A 30 2.23 -3.40 16.28
C PHE A 30 3.31 -4.40 16.70
N ASN A 31 4.58 -3.97 16.65
CA ASN A 31 5.74 -4.70 17.19
C ASN A 31 5.96 -6.11 16.63
N GLN A 32 5.41 -6.40 15.45
CA GLN A 32 5.67 -7.65 14.73
C GLN A 32 6.38 -7.35 13.41
N PRO A 33 7.22 -8.28 12.90
CA PRO A 33 7.85 -8.11 11.59
C PRO A 33 6.77 -7.99 10.50
N LEU A 34 6.60 -6.80 9.95
CA LEU A 34 5.65 -6.54 8.87
C LEU A 34 6.41 -6.24 7.58
N VAL A 35 5.97 -6.83 6.48
CA VAL A 35 6.45 -6.49 5.13
C VAL A 35 5.31 -5.83 4.38
N LEU A 36 5.52 -4.61 3.90
CA LEU A 36 4.62 -3.95 2.98
C LEU A 36 5.15 -4.10 1.55
N HIS A 37 4.44 -4.87 0.73
CA HIS A 37 4.75 -4.96 -0.70
C HIS A 37 3.93 -3.94 -1.49
N SER A 38 4.61 -3.04 -2.19
CA SER A 38 3.99 -1.97 -2.99
C SER A 38 4.54 -1.92 -4.41
N ASP A 39 3.80 -1.26 -5.29
CA ASP A 39 4.31 -0.92 -6.61
C ASP A 39 5.39 0.17 -6.54
N ASN A 40 5.87 0.56 -7.73
CA ASN A 40 6.90 1.56 -7.90
C ASN A 40 6.37 3.00 -8.04
N GLY A 41 5.12 3.27 -7.64
CA GLY A 41 4.45 4.56 -7.77
C GLY A 41 5.13 5.69 -6.99
N ALA A 42 4.95 6.92 -7.46
CA ALA A 42 5.58 8.11 -6.85
C ALA A 42 5.25 8.30 -5.35
N PRO A 43 4.01 8.09 -4.88
CA PRO A 43 3.69 8.17 -3.46
C PRO A 43 4.40 7.10 -2.62
N MET A 44 4.45 5.87 -3.13
CA MET A 44 5.09 4.72 -2.46
C MET A 44 6.61 4.85 -2.36
N LYS A 45 7.21 5.63 -3.26
CA LYS A 45 8.64 5.96 -3.26
C LYS A 45 8.99 7.25 -2.53
N SER A 46 7.99 7.98 -2.04
CA SER A 46 8.24 9.27 -1.39
C SER A 46 9.07 9.09 -0.11
N LEU A 47 9.94 10.06 0.16
CA LEU A 47 10.78 10.06 1.36
C LEU A 47 9.93 10.01 2.64
N THR A 48 8.83 10.77 2.66
CA THR A 48 7.88 10.82 3.77
C THR A 48 7.27 9.45 4.07
N PHE A 49 6.87 8.71 3.02
CA PHE A 49 6.29 7.38 3.18
C PHE A 49 7.30 6.37 3.69
N LYS A 50 8.52 6.41 3.13
CA LYS A 50 9.61 5.55 3.59
C LYS A 50 10.00 5.81 5.04
N ALA A 51 10.19 7.07 5.42
CA ALA A 51 10.49 7.45 6.79
C ALA A 51 9.42 6.97 7.78
N LYS A 52 8.14 7.01 7.38
CA LYS A 52 7.04 6.50 8.21
C LYS A 52 7.07 4.98 8.35
N MET A 53 7.37 4.25 7.27
CA MET A 53 7.54 2.79 7.34
C MET A 53 8.69 2.41 8.29
N ASP A 54 9.81 3.10 8.21
CA ASP A 54 10.97 2.87 9.08
C ASP A 54 10.62 3.16 10.56
N GLU A 55 9.90 4.26 10.84
CA GLU A 55 9.41 4.59 12.19
C GLU A 55 8.48 3.51 12.77
N LEU A 56 7.61 2.94 11.92
CA LEU A 56 6.67 1.89 12.31
C LEU A 56 7.28 0.48 12.32
N GLY A 57 8.57 0.33 11.97
CA GLY A 57 9.24 -0.97 11.90
C GLY A 57 8.78 -1.87 10.75
N ILE A 58 8.29 -1.27 9.66
CA ILE A 58 7.76 -1.99 8.49
C ILE A 58 8.85 -2.12 7.43
N THR A 59 9.11 -3.35 7.00
CA THR A 59 10.02 -3.61 5.87
C THR A 59 9.33 -3.33 4.55
N SER A 60 9.90 -2.48 3.70
CA SER A 60 9.37 -2.26 2.35
C SER A 60 9.82 -3.35 1.37
N SER A 61 8.90 -3.80 0.53
CA SER A 61 9.16 -4.64 -0.64
C SER A 61 8.53 -3.97 -1.85
N TYR A 62 9.22 -3.97 -2.99
CA TYR A 62 8.74 -3.29 -4.20
C TYR A 62 8.67 -4.26 -5.38
N SER A 63 7.74 -3.98 -6.29
CA SER A 63 7.66 -4.73 -7.53
C SER A 63 8.94 -4.62 -8.35
N ARG A 64 9.27 -5.66 -9.10
CA ARG A 64 10.42 -5.70 -10.01
C ARG A 64 10.27 -4.65 -11.11
N PRO A 65 11.36 -3.96 -11.49
CA PRO A 65 11.31 -3.01 -12.60
C PRO A 65 10.78 -3.67 -13.88
N ARG A 66 9.84 -3.00 -14.56
CA ARG A 66 9.24 -3.43 -15.83
C ARG A 66 8.38 -4.71 -15.75
N VAL A 67 7.96 -5.11 -14.56
CA VAL A 67 7.00 -6.20 -14.35
C VAL A 67 5.71 -5.60 -13.80
N ASN A 68 4.65 -5.62 -14.61
CA ASN A 68 3.34 -5.08 -14.22
C ASN A 68 2.49 -6.11 -13.45
N ASP A 69 2.81 -7.41 -13.57
CA ASP A 69 2.14 -8.52 -12.88
C ASP A 69 3.04 -9.14 -11.81
N ASP A 70 3.40 -8.31 -10.82
CA ASP A 70 4.29 -8.75 -9.74
C ASP A 70 3.50 -9.07 -8.45
N ASN A 71 2.18 -8.78 -8.44
CA ASN A 71 1.30 -9.12 -7.33
C ASN A 71 -0.04 -9.72 -7.84
N PRO A 72 -0.04 -11.00 -8.24
CA PRO A 72 -1.21 -11.63 -8.87
C PRO A 72 -2.45 -11.64 -7.98
N TYR A 73 -2.28 -11.66 -6.65
CA TYR A 73 -3.40 -11.60 -5.71
C TYR A 73 -4.11 -10.26 -5.77
N VAL A 74 -3.37 -9.16 -5.67
CA VAL A 74 -3.94 -7.81 -5.69
C VAL A 74 -4.46 -7.45 -7.09
N GLU A 75 -3.77 -7.91 -8.13
CA GLU A 75 -4.17 -7.66 -9.52
C GLU A 75 -5.43 -8.39 -9.92
N SER A 76 -5.62 -9.65 -9.51
CA SER A 76 -6.87 -10.37 -9.74
C SER A 76 -8.06 -9.66 -9.08
N LEU A 77 -7.88 -9.14 -7.86
CA LEU A 77 -8.89 -8.35 -7.15
C LEU A 77 -9.23 -7.07 -7.91
N PHE A 78 -8.23 -6.28 -8.31
CA PHE A 78 -8.48 -5.03 -9.06
C PHE A 78 -9.00 -5.28 -10.47
N ARG A 79 -8.65 -6.39 -11.11
CA ARG A 79 -9.19 -6.77 -12.42
C ARG A 79 -10.70 -6.99 -12.34
N THR A 80 -11.19 -7.69 -11.32
CA THR A 80 -12.63 -7.84 -11.09
C THR A 80 -13.30 -6.48 -10.95
N VAL A 81 -12.77 -5.60 -10.10
CA VAL A 81 -13.35 -4.26 -9.88
C VAL A 81 -13.34 -3.41 -11.17
N LYS A 82 -12.28 -3.47 -11.98
CA LYS A 82 -12.14 -2.67 -13.21
C LYS A 82 -13.04 -3.15 -14.34
N TYR A 83 -13.21 -4.46 -14.50
CA TYR A 83 -13.84 -5.03 -15.70
C TYR A 83 -15.20 -5.71 -15.43
N MET A 84 -15.60 -5.86 -14.16
CA MET A 84 -16.90 -6.37 -13.77
C MET A 84 -17.60 -5.40 -12.78
N PRO A 85 -17.97 -4.19 -13.22
CA PRO A 85 -18.60 -3.19 -12.35
C PRO A 85 -20.03 -3.58 -11.88
N ASN A 86 -20.64 -4.61 -12.48
CA ASN A 86 -22.02 -5.04 -12.23
C ASN A 86 -22.13 -6.35 -11.41
N TRP A 87 -21.09 -6.72 -10.68
CA TRP A 87 -21.14 -7.87 -9.75
C TRP A 87 -21.56 -7.43 -8.35
#